data_AF-A0A7D6GM20-F1
#
_entry.id   AF-A0A7D6GM20-F1
#
_cell.length_a   1.000
_cell.length_b   1.000
_cell.length_c   1.000
_cell.angle_alpha   90.00
_cell.angle_beta   90.00
_cell.angle_gamma   90.00
#
_symmetry.space_group_name_H-M   'P 1'
#
loop_
_entity.id
_entity.type
_entity.pdbx_description
1 polymer ?
#
loop_
_entity_poly.entity_id
_entity_poly.type
_entity_poly.pdbx_seq_one_letter_code
_entity_poly.pdbx_strand_id
1 'polypeptide(L)'
;MTTARVRGIYTTAVTQLLSETGCEVVQASEPIRERFERSFDAAPAAVSIETTRDRLGVEVSGVPDAVETVADELKELAIDTFRWEDGVSRGAVFDAEVLEAGGGSGAVVDLGDGRRGFLKYDDADGYVDAGNRYRVQVHEPAPPWDDDQPLVRPTLEVGGGLCTLSRDRTGVSASLRGERAEELVGMTDLLSVDVPDGWGIRWQHAAADADLEAMGTALEDAAGRARALEAALADAPNEPGEPGLLAAPRRTEWCWFGRESRFALDGVRRRVETTMPGHHRTKAADRAASAAVDFAEAVCGSAGTDDGADGGEFPFAAVARQFGPTAGDRLEIGHGKPDGRLISLGRGEVTEWDPEGKVTLKRAMSGGGSYDALGVAKESGDVAVTKFREGRWWYPTTYKAADGTSKGTYVNVCTPVELFPDTVRYIDLYVDVIRQGDGTVEIVDTDELEDAVDEGLVSEELSEKAMDVAEAVERALSK
;
A
#
# COMPACT_ATOMS: atom_id res chain seq x y z
N MET A 1 17.67 -19.13 2.18
CA MET A 1 17.44 -18.04 3.15
C MET A 1 17.05 -16.82 2.34
N THR A 2 15.96 -16.15 2.68
CA THR A 2 15.44 -15.03 1.90
C THR A 2 16.09 -13.74 2.37
N THR A 3 16.79 -13.03 1.48
CA THR A 3 17.36 -11.70 1.78
C THR A 3 16.36 -10.60 1.44
N ALA A 4 16.06 -9.73 2.40
CA ALA A 4 15.05 -8.70 2.29
C ALA A 4 15.66 -7.30 2.50
N ARG A 5 15.28 -6.35 1.65
CA ARG A 5 15.53 -4.93 1.86
C ARG A 5 14.22 -4.25 2.24
N VAL A 6 14.23 -3.50 3.34
CA VAL A 6 13.01 -2.85 3.86
C VAL A 6 13.18 -1.34 3.89
N ARG A 7 12.16 -0.59 3.44
CA ARG A 7 12.12 0.88 3.43
C ARG A 7 10.75 1.45 3.79
N GLY A 8 10.78 2.63 4.41
CA GLY A 8 9.61 3.42 4.77
C GLY A 8 9.22 3.34 6.26
N ILE A 9 7.98 3.66 6.60
CA ILE A 9 7.58 3.89 7.99
C ILE A 9 7.48 2.60 8.81
N TYR A 10 7.25 1.47 8.15
CA TYR A 10 7.13 0.15 8.77
C TYR A 10 8.48 -0.55 8.98
N THR A 11 9.59 0.08 8.58
CA THR A 11 10.91 -0.58 8.45
C THR A 11 11.37 -1.27 9.73
N THR A 12 11.32 -0.61 10.89
CA THR A 12 11.78 -1.21 12.15
C THR A 12 10.96 -2.45 12.51
N ALA A 13 9.63 -2.36 12.42
CA ALA A 13 8.73 -3.46 12.77
C ALA A 13 8.93 -4.65 11.82
N VAL A 14 8.91 -4.40 10.50
CA VAL A 14 9.10 -5.44 9.50
C VAL A 14 10.51 -6.04 9.58
N THR A 15 11.53 -5.25 9.88
CA THR A 15 12.90 -5.77 10.11
C THR A 15 12.92 -6.75 11.28
N GLN A 16 12.26 -6.44 12.40
CA GLN A 16 12.18 -7.33 13.55
C GLN A 16 11.38 -8.59 13.23
N LEU A 17 10.21 -8.45 12.60
CA LEU A 17 9.35 -9.57 12.21
C LEU A 17 10.11 -10.57 11.33
N LEU A 18 10.73 -10.10 10.25
CA LEU A 18 11.47 -10.94 9.31
C LEU A 18 12.65 -11.66 9.95
N SER A 19 13.23 -11.07 11.00
CA SER A 19 14.34 -11.69 11.73
C SER A 19 13.91 -12.85 12.61
N GLU A 20 12.66 -12.84 13.06
CA GLU A 20 12.06 -13.91 13.85
C GLU A 20 11.66 -15.09 12.96
N THR A 21 11.47 -14.87 11.66
CA THR A 21 11.00 -15.87 10.68
C THR A 21 12.12 -16.42 9.80
N GLY A 22 13.38 -16.09 10.10
CA GLY A 22 14.56 -16.62 9.40
C GLY A 22 14.88 -15.94 8.07
N CYS A 23 14.26 -14.79 7.77
CA CYS A 23 14.68 -13.91 6.69
C CYS A 23 15.86 -13.04 7.15
N GLU A 24 16.77 -12.78 6.23
CA GLU A 24 17.95 -11.94 6.47
C GLU A 24 17.70 -10.54 5.93
N VAL A 25 17.71 -9.53 6.80
CA VAL A 25 17.58 -8.14 6.37
C VAL A 25 18.93 -7.62 5.94
N VAL A 26 19.01 -7.08 4.72
CA VAL A 26 20.23 -6.53 4.11
C VAL A 26 20.03 -5.06 3.76
N GLN A 27 21.14 -4.36 3.51
CA GLN A 27 21.14 -2.95 3.11
C GLN A 27 20.34 -2.07 4.09
N ALA A 28 20.41 -2.34 5.39
CA ALA A 28 19.71 -1.52 6.40
C ALA A 28 20.22 -0.07 6.37
N SER A 29 19.31 0.90 6.49
CA SER A 29 19.70 2.30 6.63
C SER A 29 20.36 2.56 7.98
N GLU A 30 21.17 3.61 8.09
CA GLU A 30 21.86 4.00 9.34
C GLU A 30 20.93 4.04 10.57
N PRO A 31 19.73 4.66 10.54
CA PRO A 31 18.81 4.62 11.70
C PRO A 31 18.33 3.23 12.10
N ILE A 32 18.36 2.25 11.19
CA ILE A 32 18.00 0.86 11.50
C ILE A 32 19.21 0.14 12.08
N ARG A 33 20.41 0.38 11.55
CA ARG A 33 21.65 -0.17 12.11
C ARG A 33 21.86 0.29 13.57
N GLU A 34 21.50 1.54 13.90
CA GLU A 34 21.61 2.06 15.27
C GLU A 34 20.62 1.41 16.25
N ARG A 35 19.42 1.07 15.80
CA ARG A 35 18.34 0.51 16.64
C ARG A 35 18.54 -0.97 16.98
N PHE A 36 19.22 -1.69 16.12
CA PHE A 36 19.42 -3.12 16.27
C PHE A 36 20.88 -3.36 16.65
N GLU A 37 21.13 -4.04 17.77
CA GLU A 37 22.47 -4.40 18.25
C GLU A 37 23.13 -5.52 17.41
N ARG A 38 23.01 -5.46 16.08
CA ARG A 38 23.60 -6.39 15.12
C ARG A 38 24.03 -5.68 13.84
N SER A 39 24.96 -6.30 13.12
CA SER A 39 25.32 -5.87 11.77
C SER A 39 24.25 -6.29 10.76
N PHE A 40 24.14 -5.51 9.68
CA PHE A 40 23.34 -5.84 8.51
C PHE A 40 24.24 -5.76 7.30
N ASP A 41 24.31 -6.85 6.55
CA ASP A 41 25.21 -6.93 5.41
C ASP A 41 24.73 -6.04 4.28
N ALA A 42 25.69 -5.44 3.58
CA ALA A 42 25.45 -4.70 2.36
C ALA A 42 25.46 -5.66 1.16
N ALA A 43 24.57 -6.65 1.19
CA ALA A 43 24.43 -7.72 0.19
C ALA A 43 23.20 -7.52 -0.72
N PRO A 44 23.12 -8.17 -1.90
CA PRO A 44 21.94 -8.15 -2.75
C PRO A 44 20.67 -8.65 -2.04
N ALA A 45 19.55 -7.99 -2.30
CA ALA A 45 18.25 -8.38 -1.77
C ALA A 45 17.47 -9.21 -2.80
N ALA A 46 16.95 -10.37 -2.40
CA ALA A 46 16.03 -11.17 -3.21
C ALA A 46 14.64 -10.54 -3.29
N VAL A 47 14.23 -9.80 -2.25
CA VAL A 47 12.96 -9.10 -2.16
C VAL A 47 13.12 -7.70 -1.58
N SER A 48 12.38 -6.74 -2.12
CA SER A 48 12.28 -5.38 -1.60
C SER A 48 10.88 -5.16 -1.02
N ILE A 49 10.82 -4.52 0.14
CA ILE A 49 9.60 -4.15 0.84
C ILE A 49 9.59 -2.64 1.02
N GLU A 50 8.68 -1.95 0.34
CA GLU A 50 8.62 -0.49 0.35
C GLU A 50 7.22 -0.03 0.78
N THR A 51 7.15 0.92 1.72
CA THR A 51 5.86 1.52 2.10
C THR A 51 5.23 2.20 0.88
N THR A 52 3.94 1.95 0.67
CA THR A 52 3.15 2.62 -0.37
C THR A 52 3.14 4.14 -0.19
N ARG A 53 2.88 4.88 -1.27
CA ARG A 53 2.90 6.36 -1.26
C ARG A 53 1.88 6.96 -0.27
N ASP A 54 0.70 6.34 -0.21
CA ASP A 54 -0.39 6.65 0.72
C ASP A 54 -0.17 6.11 2.14
N ARG A 55 0.89 5.31 2.35
CA ARG A 55 1.35 4.75 3.61
C ARG A 55 0.40 3.76 4.27
N LEU A 56 -0.52 3.20 3.51
CA LEU A 56 -1.52 2.27 4.04
C LEU A 56 -1.01 0.84 4.10
N GLY A 57 0.03 0.54 3.32
CA GLY A 57 0.59 -0.80 3.23
C GLY A 57 2.03 -0.80 2.73
N VAL A 58 2.42 -1.92 2.15
CA VAL A 58 3.71 -2.11 1.51
C VAL A 58 3.57 -2.79 0.14
N GLU A 59 4.45 -2.41 -0.77
CA GLU A 59 4.81 -3.20 -1.94
C GLU A 59 5.85 -4.25 -1.54
N VAL A 60 5.65 -5.51 -1.92
CA VAL A 60 6.62 -6.60 -1.80
C VAL A 60 6.98 -7.05 -3.21
N SER A 61 8.22 -6.79 -3.64
CA SER A 61 8.64 -7.05 -5.03
C SER A 61 10.01 -7.69 -5.15
N GLY A 62 10.13 -8.75 -5.93
CA GLY A 62 11.37 -9.53 -6.00
C GLY A 62 11.25 -10.87 -6.72
N VAL A 63 12.12 -11.80 -6.34
CA VAL A 63 12.07 -13.21 -6.77
C VAL A 63 10.75 -13.82 -6.26
N PRO A 64 10.00 -14.58 -7.09
CA PRO A 64 8.67 -15.10 -6.72
C PRO A 64 8.60 -15.79 -5.36
N ASP A 65 9.46 -16.78 -5.10
CA ASP A 65 9.48 -17.53 -3.83
C ASP A 65 9.80 -16.63 -2.61
N ALA A 66 10.65 -15.62 -2.81
CA ALA A 66 11.01 -14.67 -1.76
C ALA A 66 9.86 -13.69 -1.46
N VAL A 67 9.12 -13.27 -2.49
CA VAL A 67 7.91 -12.44 -2.35
C VAL A 67 6.84 -13.22 -1.60
N GLU A 68 6.57 -14.46 -2.02
CA GLU A 68 5.57 -15.32 -1.37
C GLU A 68 5.89 -15.53 0.11
N THR A 69 7.13 -15.91 0.43
CA THR A 69 7.58 -16.09 1.83
C THR A 69 7.32 -14.84 2.67
N VAL A 70 7.70 -13.66 2.17
CA VAL A 70 7.54 -12.41 2.93
C VAL A 70 6.08 -11.99 3.04
N ALA A 71 5.31 -12.12 1.96
CA ALA A 71 3.92 -11.67 1.92
C ALA A 71 3.01 -12.59 2.74
N ASP A 72 3.31 -13.89 2.85
CA ASP A 72 2.67 -14.80 3.81
C ASP A 72 2.89 -14.31 5.25
N GLU A 73 4.14 -14.05 5.64
CA GLU A 73 4.46 -13.56 6.99
C GLU A 73 3.77 -12.22 7.32
N LEU A 74 3.65 -11.33 6.33
CA LEU A 74 2.93 -10.07 6.51
C LEU A 74 1.42 -10.28 6.61
N LYS A 75 0.83 -11.20 5.85
CA LYS A 75 -0.61 -11.49 5.87
C LYS A 75 -1.06 -11.99 7.25
N GLU A 76 -0.22 -12.76 7.93
CA GLU A 76 -0.50 -13.32 9.25
C GLU A 76 -0.39 -12.30 10.41
N LEU A 77 -0.08 -11.03 10.13
CA LEU A 77 0.07 -9.98 11.17
C LEU A 77 -1.21 -9.76 11.99
N ALA A 78 -2.35 -9.74 11.32
CA ALA A 78 -3.68 -9.58 11.91
C ALA A 78 -4.76 -9.90 10.87
N ILE A 79 -5.96 -10.22 11.34
CA ILE A 79 -7.12 -10.58 10.51
C ILE A 79 -7.56 -9.48 9.54
N ASP A 80 -7.15 -8.22 9.77
CA ASP A 80 -7.44 -7.09 8.89
C ASP A 80 -6.27 -6.73 7.95
N THR A 81 -5.33 -7.66 7.75
CA THR A 81 -4.30 -7.56 6.71
C THR A 81 -4.81 -8.18 5.42
N PHE A 82 -4.78 -7.41 4.34
CA PHE A 82 -5.16 -7.89 3.02
C PHE A 82 -3.95 -7.94 2.10
N ARG A 83 -3.94 -8.96 1.24
CA ARG A 83 -2.84 -9.25 0.31
C ARG A 83 -3.39 -9.43 -1.10
N TRP A 84 -2.78 -8.79 -2.08
CA TRP A 84 -3.14 -8.93 -3.50
C TRP A 84 -1.91 -9.11 -4.37
N GLU A 85 -2.03 -9.97 -5.38
CA GLU A 85 -1.04 -10.12 -6.43
C GLU A 85 -1.23 -9.06 -7.54
N ASP A 86 -0.13 -8.53 -8.05
CA ASP A 86 -0.16 -7.47 -9.07
C ASP A 86 0.03 -8.02 -10.49
N GLY A 87 -1.00 -7.83 -11.33
CA GLY A 87 -0.98 -8.14 -12.76
C GLY A 87 -0.11 -7.22 -13.63
N VAL A 88 0.42 -6.13 -13.06
CA VAL A 88 1.33 -5.14 -13.64
C VAL A 88 2.57 -5.01 -12.73
N SER A 89 3.18 -6.17 -12.43
CA SER A 89 4.34 -6.28 -11.53
C SER A 89 5.54 -5.42 -11.95
N ARG A 90 6.31 -4.94 -10.96
CA ARG A 90 7.55 -4.19 -11.18
C ARG A 90 8.52 -4.94 -12.09
N GLY A 91 9.00 -4.26 -13.12
CA GLY A 91 9.95 -4.81 -14.08
C GLY A 91 9.32 -5.69 -15.16
N ALA A 92 8.00 -5.92 -15.13
CA ALA A 92 7.28 -6.57 -16.22
C ALA A 92 7.35 -5.72 -17.50
N VAL A 93 7.43 -6.38 -18.65
CA VAL A 93 7.55 -5.78 -19.97
C VAL A 93 6.31 -6.11 -20.78
N PHE A 94 5.74 -5.08 -21.39
CA PHE A 94 4.54 -5.13 -22.20
C PHE A 94 4.81 -4.51 -23.56
N ASP A 95 4.16 -5.01 -24.60
CA ASP A 95 3.82 -4.14 -25.72
C ASP A 95 2.53 -3.39 -25.34
N ALA A 96 2.50 -2.10 -25.65
CA ALA A 96 1.45 -1.19 -25.20
C ALA A 96 1.01 -0.25 -26.32
N GLU A 97 -0.25 0.17 -26.28
CA GLU A 97 -0.82 1.15 -27.23
C GLU A 97 -1.32 2.38 -26.48
N VAL A 98 -1.01 3.58 -26.97
CA VAL A 98 -1.48 4.83 -26.38
C VAL A 98 -2.99 4.98 -26.60
N LEU A 99 -3.75 5.01 -25.51
CA LEU A 99 -5.19 5.22 -25.54
C LEU A 99 -5.53 6.70 -25.66
N GLU A 100 -4.91 7.53 -24.84
CA GLU A 100 -5.16 8.96 -24.76
C GLU A 100 -3.85 9.72 -24.58
N ALA A 101 -3.56 10.61 -25.54
CA ALA A 101 -2.48 11.60 -25.48
C ALA A 101 -3.10 13.00 -25.52
N GLY A 102 -2.68 13.90 -24.64
CA GLY A 102 -3.16 15.29 -24.63
C GLY A 102 -3.48 15.91 -23.26
N GLY A 103 -3.34 15.16 -22.16
CA GLY A 103 -3.51 15.66 -20.80
C GLY A 103 -2.23 15.60 -19.96
N GLY A 104 -1.88 16.69 -19.26
CA GLY A 104 -0.83 16.66 -18.24
C GLY A 104 0.60 16.40 -18.76
N SER A 105 1.36 15.56 -18.06
CA SER A 105 2.78 15.26 -18.30
C SER A 105 3.06 13.90 -18.96
N GLY A 106 2.01 13.20 -19.42
CA GLY A 106 2.13 11.89 -20.03
C GLY A 106 0.85 11.41 -20.70
N ALA A 107 0.84 10.14 -21.07
CA ALA A 107 -0.25 9.47 -21.78
C ALA A 107 -0.66 8.18 -21.06
N VAL A 108 -1.94 7.82 -21.16
CA VAL A 108 -2.43 6.52 -20.68
C VAL A 108 -2.26 5.50 -21.79
N VAL A 109 -1.69 4.35 -21.47
CA VAL A 109 -1.46 3.24 -22.39
C VAL A 109 -2.26 2.00 -21.98
N ASP A 110 -2.72 1.24 -22.96
CA ASP A 110 -3.26 -0.10 -22.82
C ASP A 110 -2.11 -1.11 -22.73
N LEU A 111 -2.13 -1.96 -21.71
CA LEU A 111 -1.16 -3.04 -21.50
C LEU A 111 -1.75 -4.43 -21.83
N GLY A 112 -2.98 -4.48 -22.34
CA GLY A 112 -3.73 -5.70 -22.63
C GLY A 112 -4.50 -6.24 -21.42
N ASP A 113 -5.55 -7.03 -21.68
CA ASP A 113 -6.45 -7.62 -20.67
C ASP A 113 -7.06 -6.60 -19.69
N GLY A 114 -7.34 -5.39 -20.19
CA GLY A 114 -7.91 -4.30 -19.39
C GLY A 114 -6.91 -3.59 -18.47
N ARG A 115 -5.64 -3.99 -18.47
CA ARG A 115 -4.57 -3.34 -17.71
C ARG A 115 -4.16 -2.03 -18.37
N ARG A 116 -3.82 -1.04 -17.54
CA ARG A 116 -3.40 0.29 -17.99
C ARG A 116 -2.09 0.69 -17.35
N GLY A 117 -1.36 1.56 -18.04
CA GLY A 117 -0.15 2.20 -17.53
C GLY A 117 -0.12 3.69 -17.86
N PHE A 118 0.78 4.42 -17.22
CA PHE A 118 1.06 5.81 -17.49
C PHE A 118 2.48 5.97 -18.04
N LEU A 119 2.59 6.51 -19.25
CA LEU A 119 3.86 6.81 -19.93
C LEU A 119 4.12 8.32 -19.88
N LYS A 120 5.21 8.76 -19.25
CA LYS A 120 5.58 10.18 -19.27
C LYS A 120 6.13 10.57 -20.64
N TYR A 121 5.83 11.80 -21.08
CA TYR A 121 6.35 12.30 -22.36
C TYR A 121 7.88 12.39 -22.37
N ASP A 122 8.49 12.77 -21.23
CA ASP A 122 9.95 12.88 -21.11
C ASP A 122 10.67 11.52 -21.19
N ASP A 123 9.96 10.41 -21.00
CA ASP A 123 10.51 9.05 -21.06
C ASP A 123 10.40 8.44 -22.47
N ALA A 124 9.70 9.10 -23.42
CA ALA A 124 9.47 8.61 -24.77
C ALA A 124 10.25 9.40 -25.82
N ASP A 125 10.82 8.70 -26.80
CA ASP A 125 11.43 9.35 -27.95
C ASP A 125 10.37 9.82 -28.95
N GLY A 126 10.41 11.12 -29.28
CA GLY A 126 9.54 11.72 -30.28
C GLY A 126 8.17 12.14 -29.75
N TYR A 127 7.20 12.25 -30.66
CA TYR A 127 5.82 12.60 -30.30
C TYR A 127 5.05 11.36 -29.86
N VAL A 128 4.24 11.52 -28.81
CA VAL A 128 3.35 10.48 -28.27
C VAL A 128 1.92 10.87 -28.64
N ASP A 129 1.32 10.12 -29.55
CA ASP A 129 -0.05 10.30 -30.01
C ASP A 129 -0.89 9.02 -29.80
N ALA A 130 -2.21 9.18 -29.74
CA ALA A 130 -3.14 8.04 -29.64
C ALA A 130 -2.92 7.03 -30.79
N GLY A 131 -2.91 5.74 -30.46
CA GLY A 131 -2.61 4.64 -31.36
C GLY A 131 -1.12 4.39 -31.60
N ASN A 132 -0.22 5.20 -31.05
CA ASN A 132 1.22 4.87 -31.04
C ASN A 132 1.47 3.66 -30.16
N ARG A 133 2.44 2.84 -30.53
CA ARG A 133 2.79 1.62 -29.80
C ARG A 133 4.20 1.68 -29.27
N TYR A 134 4.37 1.21 -28.05
CA TYR A 134 5.63 1.20 -27.34
C TYR A 134 5.82 -0.14 -26.66
N ARG A 135 7.05 -0.65 -26.69
CA ARG A 135 7.46 -1.68 -25.73
C ARG A 135 7.87 -0.97 -24.46
N VAL A 136 7.19 -1.26 -23.36
CA VAL A 136 7.39 -0.56 -22.09
C VAL A 136 7.63 -1.53 -20.94
N GLN A 137 8.44 -1.11 -19.98
CA GLN A 137 8.66 -1.78 -18.72
C GLN A 137 7.98 -1.02 -17.58
N VAL A 138 7.37 -1.76 -16.65
CA VAL A 138 6.82 -1.21 -15.41
C VAL A 138 7.96 -0.78 -14.50
N HIS A 139 8.10 0.53 -14.27
CA HIS A 139 9.11 1.08 -13.38
C HIS A 139 8.57 1.30 -11.97
N GLU A 140 7.33 1.79 -11.82
CA GLU A 140 6.66 1.94 -10.52
C GLU A 140 5.25 1.36 -10.63
N PRO A 141 4.98 0.18 -10.05
CA PRO A 141 3.64 -0.37 -10.00
C PRO A 141 2.74 0.46 -9.08
N ALA A 142 1.43 0.23 -9.14
CA ALA A 142 0.43 0.93 -8.33
C ALA A 142 -0.45 -0.09 -7.59
N PRO A 143 -0.75 0.12 -6.30
CA PRO A 143 -1.61 -0.79 -5.56
C PRO A 143 -3.05 -0.74 -6.08
N PRO A 144 -3.83 -1.82 -5.93
CA PRO A 144 -5.19 -1.91 -6.50
C PRO A 144 -6.21 -0.93 -5.90
N TRP A 145 -5.90 -0.36 -4.73
CA TRP A 145 -6.73 0.62 -4.04
C TRP A 145 -6.39 2.08 -4.38
N ASP A 146 -5.38 2.30 -5.22
CA ASP A 146 -5.00 3.62 -5.72
C ASP A 146 -5.55 3.78 -7.15
N ASP A 147 -6.04 4.98 -7.46
CA ASP A 147 -6.54 5.31 -8.79
C ASP A 147 -5.39 5.66 -9.77
N ASP A 148 -4.16 5.79 -9.25
CA ASP A 148 -2.93 5.97 -10.03
C ASP A 148 -2.69 4.77 -10.96
N GLN A 149 -2.28 5.04 -12.20
CA GLN A 149 -1.81 3.97 -13.09
C GLN A 149 -0.32 3.67 -12.84
N PRO A 150 0.11 2.40 -12.97
CA PRO A 150 1.52 2.01 -12.98
C PRO A 150 2.35 2.87 -13.94
N LEU A 151 3.47 3.41 -13.47
CA LEU A 151 4.40 4.17 -14.31
C LEU A 151 5.21 3.21 -15.19
N VAL A 152 5.10 3.40 -16.49
CA VAL A 152 5.81 2.59 -17.49
C VAL A 152 6.80 3.43 -18.30
N ARG A 153 7.89 2.83 -18.74
CA ARG A 153 8.93 3.48 -19.57
C ARG A 153 9.38 2.58 -20.72
N PRO A 154 9.76 3.12 -21.88
CA PRO A 154 10.32 2.31 -22.97
C PRO A 154 11.69 1.70 -22.63
N THR A 155 12.43 2.34 -21.72
CA THR A 155 13.75 1.87 -21.29
C THR A 155 13.65 0.59 -20.47
N LEU A 156 14.44 -0.42 -20.86
CA LEU A 156 14.61 -1.64 -20.08
C LEU A 156 15.72 -1.48 -19.03
N GLU A 157 15.39 -1.77 -17.78
CA GLU A 157 16.27 -1.76 -16.63
C GLU A 157 16.10 -3.03 -15.77
N VAL A 158 17.18 -3.49 -15.15
CA VAL A 158 17.15 -4.58 -14.15
C VAL A 158 18.03 -4.21 -12.97
N GLY A 159 17.62 -4.52 -11.73
CA GLY A 159 18.39 -4.15 -10.54
C GLY A 159 18.07 -4.97 -9.30
N GLY A 160 18.96 -4.90 -8.30
CA GLY A 160 18.93 -5.68 -7.05
C GLY A 160 19.29 -4.88 -5.79
N GLY A 161 19.15 -3.56 -5.82
CA GLY A 161 19.37 -2.66 -4.68
C GLY A 161 20.79 -2.11 -4.56
N LEU A 162 21.83 -2.86 -4.96
CA LEU A 162 23.23 -2.41 -5.00
C LEU A 162 23.63 -1.85 -6.36
N CYS A 163 23.13 -2.42 -7.46
CA CYS A 163 23.33 -1.90 -8.81
C CYS A 163 22.08 -2.07 -9.67
N THR A 164 22.02 -1.26 -10.72
CA THR A 164 21.05 -1.35 -11.82
C THR A 164 21.82 -1.44 -13.13
N LEU A 165 21.40 -2.33 -14.02
CA LEU A 165 21.77 -2.31 -15.43
C LEU A 165 20.65 -1.65 -16.22
N SER A 166 20.99 -0.78 -17.16
CA SER A 166 20.02 -0.03 -17.98
C SER A 166 20.46 0.03 -19.44
N ARG A 167 19.51 -0.12 -20.38
CA ARG A 167 19.76 0.03 -21.83
C ARG A 167 19.85 1.48 -22.29
N ASP A 168 19.45 2.44 -21.45
CA ASP A 168 19.61 3.88 -21.71
C ASP A 168 20.98 4.40 -21.24
N ARG A 169 21.90 3.50 -20.88
CA ARG A 169 23.21 3.87 -20.34
C ARG A 169 24.32 3.09 -21.02
N THR A 170 25.48 3.73 -21.09
CA THR A 170 26.73 3.10 -21.54
C THR A 170 27.80 3.27 -20.46
N GLY A 171 28.60 2.23 -20.24
CA GLY A 171 29.69 2.25 -19.26
C GLY A 171 29.20 2.18 -17.81
N VAL A 172 30.03 2.68 -16.87
CA VAL A 172 29.81 2.56 -15.42
C VAL A 172 29.56 3.93 -14.80
N SER A 173 28.57 4.01 -13.93
CA SER A 173 28.21 5.22 -13.18
C SER A 173 27.76 4.88 -11.76
N ALA A 174 27.63 5.90 -10.90
CA ALA A 174 27.09 5.74 -9.56
C ALA A 174 25.98 6.77 -9.28
N SER A 175 25.03 6.42 -8.40
CA SER A 175 23.96 7.30 -7.94
C SER A 175 24.41 8.31 -6.87
N LEU A 176 25.70 8.30 -6.51
CA LEU A 176 26.32 9.23 -5.57
C LEU A 176 27.12 10.32 -6.31
N ARG A 177 27.72 11.25 -5.56
CA ARG A 177 28.63 12.28 -6.08
C ARG A 177 29.92 12.32 -5.26
N GLY A 178 31.00 12.82 -5.86
CA GLY A 178 32.30 13.00 -5.20
C GLY A 178 33.11 11.70 -5.10
N GLU A 179 34.07 11.69 -4.17
CA GLU A 179 35.09 10.63 -4.01
C GLU A 179 34.46 9.22 -3.90
N ARG A 180 33.39 9.05 -3.13
CA ARG A 180 32.68 7.78 -3.01
C ARG A 180 32.09 7.26 -4.32
N ALA A 181 31.70 8.16 -5.23
CA ALA A 181 31.20 7.77 -6.54
C ALA A 181 32.34 7.31 -7.46
N GLU A 182 33.48 8.02 -7.41
CA GLU A 182 34.69 7.69 -8.17
C GLU A 182 35.28 6.35 -7.71
N GLU A 183 35.27 6.10 -6.39
CA GLU A 183 35.69 4.83 -5.78
C GLU A 183 34.85 3.65 -6.30
N LEU A 184 33.52 3.73 -6.27
CA LEU A 184 32.64 2.67 -6.77
C LEU A 184 32.85 2.39 -8.25
N VAL A 185 32.99 3.45 -9.07
CA VAL A 185 33.28 3.29 -10.49
C VAL A 185 34.62 2.59 -10.69
N GLY A 186 35.67 3.01 -9.98
CA GLY A 186 37.00 2.39 -10.07
C GLY A 186 37.06 0.95 -9.54
N MET A 187 36.33 0.63 -8.47
CA MET A 187 36.23 -0.74 -7.94
C MET A 187 35.59 -1.71 -8.95
N THR A 188 34.81 -1.20 -9.90
CA THR A 188 34.17 -2.04 -10.93
C THR A 188 35.21 -2.71 -11.82
N ASP A 189 36.36 -2.06 -12.08
CA ASP A 189 37.45 -2.64 -12.88
C ASP A 189 38.10 -3.85 -12.21
N LEU A 190 37.90 -4.03 -10.90
CA LEU A 190 38.36 -5.19 -10.14
C LEU A 190 37.39 -6.37 -10.22
N LEU A 191 36.15 -6.14 -10.65
CA LEU A 191 35.12 -7.15 -10.77
C LEU A 191 35.24 -7.84 -12.13
N SER A 192 35.43 -9.16 -12.12
CA SER A 192 35.55 -9.96 -13.36
C SER A 192 34.18 -10.45 -13.84
N VAL A 193 33.20 -9.55 -13.97
CA VAL A 193 31.83 -9.88 -14.36
C VAL A 193 31.56 -9.44 -15.79
N ASP A 194 31.13 -10.38 -16.62
CA ASP A 194 30.69 -10.11 -17.98
C ASP A 194 29.27 -9.52 -17.97
N VAL A 195 29.14 -8.30 -18.50
CA VAL A 195 27.85 -7.58 -18.61
C VAL A 195 27.39 -7.64 -20.07
N PRO A 196 26.11 -7.96 -20.35
CA PRO A 196 25.61 -8.03 -21.72
C PRO A 196 25.80 -6.72 -22.49
N ASP A 197 26.06 -6.85 -23.80
CA ASP A 197 26.24 -5.69 -24.68
C ASP A 197 25.01 -4.76 -24.65
N GLY A 198 25.26 -3.45 -24.60
CA GLY A 198 24.21 -2.44 -24.58
C GLY A 198 23.58 -2.19 -23.20
N TRP A 199 24.12 -2.77 -22.13
CA TRP A 199 23.70 -2.48 -20.76
C TRP A 199 24.77 -1.70 -19.98
N GLY A 200 24.42 -0.49 -19.53
CA GLY A 200 25.27 0.32 -18.67
C GLY A 200 25.03 0.06 -17.18
N ILE A 201 26.10 0.09 -16.39
CA ILE A 201 26.07 -0.14 -14.93
C ILE A 201 25.81 1.18 -14.19
N ARG A 202 24.91 1.12 -13.21
CA ARG A 202 24.70 2.18 -12.22
C ARG A 202 24.75 1.61 -10.80
N TRP A 203 25.82 1.89 -10.07
CA TRP A 203 25.91 1.60 -8.64
C TRP A 203 24.97 2.49 -7.84
N GLN A 204 24.32 1.90 -6.85
CA GLN A 204 23.36 2.57 -5.96
C GLN A 204 24.04 2.99 -4.66
N HIS A 205 23.39 3.86 -3.89
CA HIS A 205 23.89 4.36 -2.60
C HIS A 205 24.35 3.24 -1.66
N ALA A 206 23.60 2.13 -1.60
CA ALA A 206 23.91 1.00 -0.72
C ALA A 206 25.20 0.26 -1.11
N ALA A 207 25.67 0.38 -2.35
CA ALA A 207 26.93 -0.24 -2.77
C ALA A 207 28.16 0.42 -2.14
N ALA A 208 28.06 1.66 -1.68
CA ALA A 208 29.16 2.35 -0.99
C ALA A 208 29.53 1.70 0.35
N ASP A 209 28.64 0.87 0.91
CA ASP A 209 28.90 0.10 2.14
C ASP A 209 29.18 -1.38 1.83
N ALA A 210 29.18 -1.80 0.56
CA ALA A 210 29.38 -3.18 0.15
C ALA A 210 30.87 -3.49 -0.07
N ASP A 211 31.29 -4.70 0.26
CA ASP A 211 32.62 -5.18 -0.12
C ASP A 211 32.65 -5.67 -1.58
N LEU A 212 33.85 -5.97 -2.09
CA LEU A 212 34.03 -6.41 -3.47
C LEU A 212 33.29 -7.72 -3.79
N GLU A 213 33.10 -8.60 -2.82
CA GLU A 213 32.38 -9.88 -3.01
C GLU A 213 30.88 -9.63 -3.19
N ALA A 214 30.28 -8.80 -2.33
CA ALA A 214 28.89 -8.39 -2.43
C ALA A 214 28.63 -7.58 -3.70
N MET A 215 29.55 -6.69 -4.09
CA MET A 215 29.48 -5.97 -5.36
C MET A 215 29.55 -6.92 -6.56
N GLY A 216 30.48 -7.87 -6.56
CA GLY A 216 30.61 -8.90 -7.59
C GLY A 216 29.31 -9.69 -7.76
N THR A 217 28.80 -10.22 -6.64
CA THR A 217 27.52 -10.96 -6.60
C THR A 217 26.36 -10.12 -7.14
N ALA A 218 26.26 -8.85 -6.73
CA ALA A 218 25.21 -7.95 -7.21
C ALA A 218 25.23 -7.76 -8.72
N LEU A 219 26.43 -7.59 -9.28
CA LEU A 219 26.63 -7.37 -10.71
C LEU A 219 26.38 -8.65 -11.51
N GLU A 220 26.81 -9.81 -11.00
CA GLU A 220 26.51 -11.12 -11.59
C GLU A 220 25.01 -11.38 -11.63
N ASP A 221 24.31 -11.14 -10.52
CA ASP A 221 22.85 -11.27 -10.44
C ASP A 221 22.14 -10.33 -11.42
N ALA A 222 22.60 -9.07 -11.51
CA ALA A 222 22.00 -8.10 -12.43
C ALA A 222 22.25 -8.49 -13.89
N ALA A 223 23.45 -8.95 -14.23
CA ALA A 223 23.78 -9.44 -15.56
C ALA A 223 22.99 -10.72 -15.90
N GLY A 224 22.79 -11.62 -14.93
CA GLY A 224 21.93 -12.79 -15.06
C GLY A 224 20.48 -12.42 -15.36
N ARG A 225 19.92 -11.45 -14.61
CA ARG A 225 18.58 -10.90 -14.86
C ARG A 225 18.45 -10.24 -16.23
N ALA A 226 19.46 -9.48 -16.67
CA ALA A 226 19.47 -8.88 -18.00
C ALA A 226 19.42 -9.94 -19.11
N ARG A 227 20.28 -10.98 -19.02
CA ARG A 227 20.27 -12.10 -19.98
C ARG A 227 18.94 -12.85 -19.98
N ALA A 228 18.37 -13.11 -18.79
CA ALA A 228 17.07 -13.77 -18.68
C ALA A 228 15.95 -12.94 -19.31
N LEU A 229 15.97 -11.62 -19.14
CA LEU A 229 15.01 -10.71 -19.78
C LEU A 229 15.19 -10.69 -21.30
N GLU A 230 16.43 -10.60 -21.79
CA GLU A 230 16.71 -10.67 -23.24
C GLU A 230 16.25 -12.01 -23.84
N ALA A 231 16.47 -13.12 -23.13
CA ALA A 231 15.97 -14.43 -23.56
C ALA A 231 14.45 -14.49 -23.60
N ALA A 232 13.75 -13.92 -22.60
CA ALA A 232 12.29 -13.86 -22.58
C ALA A 232 11.71 -13.00 -23.72
N LEU A 233 12.47 -12.00 -24.18
CA LEU A 233 12.07 -11.10 -25.27
C LEU A 233 12.58 -11.56 -26.65
N ALA A 234 13.32 -12.66 -26.75
CA ALA A 234 14.02 -13.06 -27.98
C ALA A 234 13.07 -13.39 -29.14
N ASP A 235 11.89 -13.93 -28.84
CA ASP A 235 10.87 -14.27 -29.84
C ASP A 235 9.94 -13.08 -30.16
N ALA A 236 10.03 -11.98 -29.40
CA ALA A 236 9.21 -10.80 -29.63
C ALA A 236 9.78 -9.99 -30.82
N PRO A 237 8.94 -9.52 -31.76
CA PRO A 237 9.39 -8.63 -32.82
C PRO A 237 10.07 -7.36 -32.28
N ASN A 238 10.96 -6.76 -33.08
CA ASN A 238 11.61 -5.49 -32.71
C ASN A 238 10.60 -4.34 -32.60
N GLU A 239 9.61 -4.33 -33.49
CA GLU A 239 8.50 -3.36 -33.45
C GLU A 239 7.41 -3.86 -32.46
N PRO A 240 6.84 -2.98 -31.62
CA PRO A 240 5.80 -3.37 -30.67
C PRO A 240 4.53 -3.92 -31.34
N GLY A 241 4.04 -5.06 -30.84
CA GLY A 241 2.86 -5.79 -31.31
C GLY A 241 1.54 -5.26 -30.75
N GLU A 242 0.55 -6.15 -30.62
CA GLU A 242 -0.70 -5.82 -29.92
C GLU A 242 -0.47 -5.73 -28.41
N PRO A 243 -1.27 -4.92 -27.67
CA PRO A 243 -1.12 -4.77 -26.23
C PRO A 243 -1.13 -6.10 -25.49
N GLY A 244 -0.11 -6.36 -24.68
CA GLY A 244 -0.01 -7.60 -23.93
C GLY A 244 1.32 -7.79 -23.21
N LEU A 245 1.30 -8.70 -22.23
CA LEU A 245 2.48 -9.06 -21.43
C LEU A 245 3.48 -9.86 -22.28
N LEU A 246 4.73 -9.42 -22.28
CA LEU A 246 5.84 -10.12 -22.93
C LEU A 246 6.71 -10.88 -21.92
N ALA A 247 7.00 -10.26 -20.77
CA ALA A 247 7.83 -10.86 -19.73
C ALA A 247 7.48 -10.31 -18.34
N ALA A 248 7.47 -11.17 -17.32
CA ALA A 248 7.31 -10.78 -15.91
C ALA A 248 8.46 -11.38 -15.08
N PRO A 249 9.66 -10.77 -15.10
CA PRO A 249 10.86 -11.35 -14.46
C PRO A 249 10.83 -11.30 -12.92
N ARG A 250 9.86 -10.59 -12.34
CA ARG A 250 9.67 -10.41 -10.89
C ARG A 250 8.20 -10.55 -10.56
N ARG A 251 7.91 -10.95 -9.33
CA ARG A 251 6.57 -10.89 -8.73
C ARG A 251 6.46 -9.60 -7.91
N THR A 252 5.27 -9.00 -7.92
CA THR A 252 4.90 -7.90 -7.03
C THR A 252 3.59 -8.23 -6.36
N GLU A 253 3.54 -8.00 -5.06
CA GLU A 253 2.35 -8.17 -4.25
C GLU A 253 2.20 -6.97 -3.31
N TRP A 254 0.96 -6.70 -2.93
CA TRP A 254 0.58 -5.59 -2.09
C TRP A 254 0.01 -6.10 -0.79
N CYS A 255 0.53 -5.62 0.35
CA CYS A 255 -0.06 -5.88 1.65
C CYS A 255 -0.64 -4.58 2.22
N TRP A 256 -1.96 -4.49 2.32
CA TRP A 256 -2.64 -3.43 3.06
C TRP A 256 -2.71 -3.80 4.53
N PHE A 257 -2.31 -2.87 5.40
CA PHE A 257 -2.46 -3.04 6.83
C PHE A 257 -3.75 -2.35 7.28
N GLY A 258 -4.64 -3.07 7.94
CA GLY A 258 -5.74 -2.47 8.69
C GLY A 258 -5.26 -1.89 10.03
N ARG A 259 -6.21 -1.48 10.86
CA ARG A 259 -5.89 -0.91 12.16
C ARG A 259 -5.21 -1.93 13.08
N GLU A 260 -5.74 -3.15 13.17
CA GLU A 260 -5.17 -4.19 14.04
C GLU A 260 -3.77 -4.56 13.60
N SER A 261 -3.52 -4.71 12.30
CA SER A 261 -2.17 -4.99 11.78
C SER A 261 -1.19 -3.83 12.03
N ARG A 262 -1.61 -2.56 11.95
CA ARG A 262 -0.74 -1.43 12.38
C ARG A 262 -0.39 -1.48 13.86
N PHE A 263 -1.33 -1.85 14.72
CA PHE A 263 -1.09 -1.99 16.15
C PHE A 263 -0.26 -3.25 16.48
N ALA A 264 -0.41 -4.34 15.72
CA ALA A 264 0.46 -5.51 15.80
C ALA A 264 1.91 -5.12 15.44
N LEU A 265 2.09 -4.35 14.36
CA LEU A 265 3.40 -3.80 13.97
C LEU A 265 3.97 -2.84 15.02
N ASP A 266 3.16 -2.04 15.71
CA ASP A 266 3.61 -1.25 16.87
C ASP A 266 4.12 -2.15 18.00
N GLY A 267 3.44 -3.26 18.27
CA GLY A 267 3.85 -4.28 19.23
C GLY A 267 5.18 -4.93 18.86
N VAL A 268 5.38 -5.24 17.58
CA VAL A 268 6.66 -5.74 17.04
C VAL A 268 7.77 -4.70 17.21
N ARG A 269 7.53 -3.45 16.80
CA ARG A 269 8.50 -2.34 16.91
C ARG A 269 8.93 -2.10 18.37
N ARG A 270 7.99 -2.21 19.31
CA ARG A 270 8.23 -1.99 20.75
C ARG A 270 9.25 -2.96 21.34
N ARG A 271 9.47 -4.12 20.72
CA ARG A 271 10.52 -5.06 21.14
C ARG A 271 11.94 -4.56 20.84
N VAL A 272 12.07 -3.57 19.95
CA VAL A 272 13.37 -3.03 19.48
C VAL A 272 13.59 -1.60 19.95
N GLU A 273 12.56 -0.76 19.94
CA GLU A 273 12.71 0.67 20.20
C GLU A 273 11.47 1.23 20.93
N THR A 274 11.67 2.31 21.68
CA THR A 274 10.60 3.09 22.30
C THR A 274 9.54 3.45 21.25
N THR A 275 8.32 2.98 21.47
CA THR A 275 7.22 3.09 20.50
C THR A 275 6.01 3.76 21.13
N MET A 276 5.56 4.87 20.56
CA MET A 276 4.30 5.50 20.95
C MET A 276 3.12 4.57 20.61
N PRO A 277 2.10 4.41 21.47
CA PRO A 277 0.87 3.73 21.07
C PRO A 277 0.26 4.36 19.81
N GLY A 278 -0.14 3.55 18.84
CA GLY A 278 -0.65 4.02 17.54
C GLY A 278 0.41 4.71 16.68
N HIS A 279 1.69 4.29 16.78
CA HIS A 279 2.81 4.82 16.01
C HIS A 279 2.52 4.73 14.50
N HIS A 280 2.30 3.52 13.98
CA HIS A 280 2.07 3.35 12.55
C HIS A 280 0.74 3.97 12.11
N ARG A 281 -0.30 3.88 12.94
CA ARG A 281 -1.59 4.55 12.70
C ARG A 281 -1.44 6.06 12.49
N THR A 282 -0.61 6.70 13.31
CA THR A 282 -0.34 8.15 13.23
C THR A 282 0.55 8.48 12.03
N LYS A 283 1.60 7.69 11.77
CA LYS A 283 2.49 7.89 10.62
C LYS A 283 1.81 7.68 9.27
N ALA A 284 0.82 6.79 9.21
CA ALA A 284 -0.01 6.57 8.03
C ALA A 284 -0.89 7.80 7.71
N ALA A 285 -1.18 8.66 8.69
CA ALA A 285 -2.11 9.76 8.50
C ALA A 285 -1.57 10.92 7.67
N ASP A 286 -0.34 11.35 7.93
CA ASP A 286 0.28 12.45 7.20
C ASP A 286 1.82 12.48 7.36
N ARG A 287 2.51 13.17 6.45
CA ARG A 287 3.96 13.43 6.55
C ARG A 287 4.34 14.20 7.82
N ALA A 288 3.60 15.24 8.16
CA ALA A 288 3.85 16.04 9.36
C ALA A 288 3.59 15.23 10.64
N ALA A 289 2.59 14.33 10.62
CA ALA A 289 2.33 13.42 11.72
C ALA A 289 3.54 12.51 11.99
N SER A 290 4.24 12.04 10.95
CA SER A 290 5.46 11.25 11.11
C SER A 290 6.55 11.99 11.87
N ALA A 291 6.82 13.25 11.51
CA ALA A 291 7.84 14.05 12.19
C ALA A 291 7.50 14.31 13.67
N ALA A 292 6.22 14.48 13.99
CA ALA A 292 5.75 14.66 15.36
C ALA A 292 5.92 13.39 16.21
N VAL A 293 5.63 12.21 15.64
CA VAL A 293 5.86 10.91 16.30
C VAL A 293 7.35 10.72 16.58
N ASP A 294 8.20 10.98 15.58
CA ASP A 294 9.66 10.84 15.74
C ASP A 294 10.20 11.77 16.83
N PHE A 295 9.67 13.00 16.93
CA PHE A 295 10.00 13.94 18.01
C PHE A 295 9.54 13.44 19.38
N ALA A 296 8.29 12.99 19.51
CA ALA A 296 7.73 12.51 20.77
C ALA A 296 8.52 11.31 21.31
N GLU A 297 8.85 10.35 20.45
CA GLU A 297 9.65 9.18 20.83
C GLU A 297 11.08 9.56 21.21
N ALA A 298 11.73 10.47 20.49
CA ALA A 298 13.08 10.93 20.84
C ALA A 298 13.12 11.65 22.20
N VAL A 299 12.11 12.47 22.50
CA VAL A 299 12.01 13.19 23.79
C VAL A 299 11.67 12.24 24.94
N CYS A 300 10.71 11.33 24.74
CA CYS A 300 10.32 10.36 25.77
C CYS A 300 11.41 9.30 26.02
N GLY A 301 12.08 8.83 24.95
CA GLY A 301 13.18 7.87 25.05
C GLY A 301 14.44 8.44 25.72
N SER A 302 14.70 9.75 25.58
CA SER A 302 15.84 10.42 26.22
C SER A 302 15.61 10.81 27.69
N ALA A 303 14.35 10.85 28.14
CA ALA A 303 13.97 11.26 29.50
C ALA A 303 13.91 10.12 30.54
N GLY A 304 14.55 8.98 30.25
CA GLY A 304 14.57 7.72 31.02
C GLY A 304 13.89 7.71 32.38
N THR A 305 12.75 7.00 32.48
CA THR A 305 12.22 6.28 33.65
C THR A 305 10.75 5.92 33.38
N ASP A 306 10.41 4.64 33.22
CA ASP A 306 9.84 3.80 34.28
C ASP A 306 9.46 2.43 33.66
N ASP A 307 10.02 1.36 34.21
CA ASP A 307 9.64 -0.02 33.88
C ASP A 307 8.21 -0.26 34.39
N GLY A 308 7.24 -0.05 33.50
CA GLY A 308 5.82 -0.15 33.81
C GLY A 308 5.00 -0.54 32.60
N ALA A 309 4.89 -1.85 32.41
CA ALA A 309 3.88 -2.64 31.70
C ALA A 309 2.65 -1.91 31.10
N ASP A 310 2.28 -2.41 29.91
CA ASP A 310 1.15 -2.05 29.03
C ASP A 310 1.32 -0.76 28.22
N GLY A 311 1.42 -0.93 26.90
CA GLY A 311 1.32 0.19 25.96
C GLY A 311 -0.02 0.88 26.18
N GLY A 312 0.01 2.09 26.73
CA GLY A 312 -1.19 2.87 27.03
C GLY A 312 -2.12 2.99 25.81
N GLU A 313 -3.39 3.31 26.07
CA GLU A 313 -4.38 3.49 25.00
C GLU A 313 -3.91 4.55 23.99
N PHE A 314 -4.17 4.31 22.70
CA PHE A 314 -3.85 5.28 21.64
C PHE A 314 -4.48 6.64 21.95
N PRO A 315 -3.68 7.73 22.07
CA PRO A 315 -4.19 9.04 22.48
C PRO A 315 -4.90 9.76 21.33
N PHE A 316 -6.01 9.20 20.84
CA PHE A 316 -6.76 9.69 19.68
C PHE A 316 -7.05 11.19 19.78
N ALA A 317 -7.52 11.68 20.94
CA ALA A 317 -7.85 13.08 21.14
C ALA A 317 -6.66 14.03 20.85
N ALA A 318 -5.44 13.64 21.21
CA ALA A 318 -4.24 14.45 21.00
C ALA A 318 -3.81 14.42 19.54
N VAL A 319 -3.83 13.23 18.93
CA VAL A 319 -3.44 13.04 17.52
C VAL A 319 -4.45 13.71 16.59
N ALA A 320 -5.74 13.47 16.78
CA ALA A 320 -6.79 13.97 15.89
C ALA A 320 -6.92 15.49 15.92
N ARG A 321 -6.62 16.17 17.04
CA ARG A 321 -6.60 17.64 17.10
C ARG A 321 -5.56 18.29 16.19
N GLN A 322 -4.49 17.57 15.90
CA GLN A 322 -3.36 18.10 15.12
C GLN A 322 -3.28 17.48 13.72
N PHE A 323 -3.68 16.22 13.60
CA PHE A 323 -3.48 15.34 12.45
C PHE A 323 -4.70 14.45 12.16
N GLY A 324 -5.89 14.88 12.55
CA GLY A 324 -7.15 14.20 12.23
C GLY A 324 -8.27 15.21 11.99
N PRO A 325 -9.48 14.72 11.76
CA PRO A 325 -10.60 15.59 11.40
C PRO A 325 -11.15 16.35 12.60
N THR A 326 -11.65 17.55 12.34
CA THR A 326 -12.30 18.45 13.29
C THR A 326 -13.64 18.96 12.75
N ALA A 327 -14.45 19.59 13.60
CA ALA A 327 -15.75 20.13 13.19
C ALA A 327 -15.60 21.20 12.09
N GLY A 328 -16.37 21.06 11.01
CA GLY A 328 -16.31 21.91 9.82
C GLY A 328 -15.44 21.35 8.68
N ASP A 329 -14.63 20.32 8.92
CA ASP A 329 -13.83 19.68 7.87
C ASP A 329 -14.70 18.89 6.89
N ARG A 330 -14.17 18.65 5.69
CA ARG A 330 -14.84 17.86 4.65
C ARG A 330 -14.10 16.56 4.40
N LEU A 331 -14.68 15.47 4.88
CA LEU A 331 -14.09 14.14 4.82
C LEU A 331 -14.73 13.31 3.72
N GLU A 332 -13.88 12.60 3.00
CA GLU A 332 -14.26 11.53 2.10
C GLU A 332 -14.51 10.25 2.89
N ILE A 333 -15.41 9.40 2.40
CA ILE A 333 -15.55 8.03 2.91
C ILE A 333 -14.95 7.12 1.85
N GLY A 334 -13.73 6.64 2.13
CA GLY A 334 -13.03 5.67 1.30
C GLY A 334 -13.48 4.27 1.69
N HIS A 335 -14.29 3.67 0.82
CA HIS A 335 -14.91 2.36 1.00
C HIS A 335 -14.07 1.32 0.27
N GLY A 336 -13.13 0.70 0.98
CA GLY A 336 -12.30 -0.37 0.45
C GLY A 336 -13.13 -1.64 0.28
N LYS A 337 -12.79 -2.45 -0.73
CA LYS A 337 -13.38 -3.76 -0.98
C LYS A 337 -12.33 -4.87 -0.79
N PRO A 338 -12.73 -6.09 -0.39
CA PRO A 338 -11.83 -7.23 -0.23
C PRO A 338 -11.01 -7.57 -1.49
N ASP A 339 -11.52 -7.24 -2.68
CA ASP A 339 -10.78 -7.40 -3.96
C ASP A 339 -9.73 -6.31 -4.24
N GLY A 340 -9.53 -5.39 -3.29
CA GLY A 340 -8.52 -4.35 -3.35
C GLY A 340 -9.01 -3.03 -3.92
N ARG A 341 -10.22 -2.94 -4.49
CA ARG A 341 -10.75 -1.67 -4.99
C ARG A 341 -11.02 -0.69 -3.85
N LEU A 342 -10.84 0.60 -4.10
CA LEU A 342 -11.25 1.67 -3.20
C LEU A 342 -12.31 2.55 -3.88
N ILE A 343 -13.51 2.61 -3.31
CA ILE A 343 -14.61 3.39 -3.86
C ILE A 343 -14.83 4.62 -2.99
N SER A 344 -14.88 5.80 -3.61
CA SER A 344 -15.33 7.02 -2.92
C SER A 344 -16.85 7.02 -2.79
N LEU A 345 -17.37 7.01 -1.55
CA LEU A 345 -18.79 7.26 -1.31
C LEU A 345 -19.11 8.77 -1.27
N GLY A 346 -18.16 9.62 -1.67
CA GLY A 346 -18.28 11.07 -1.66
C GLY A 346 -17.97 11.72 -0.31
N ARG A 347 -17.98 13.06 -0.32
CA ARG A 347 -17.53 13.89 0.82
C ARG A 347 -18.67 14.39 1.69
N GLY A 348 -18.53 14.23 3.00
CA GLY A 348 -19.41 14.78 4.03
C GLY A 348 -18.76 15.89 4.85
N GLU A 349 -19.58 16.76 5.42
CA GLU A 349 -19.16 17.76 6.41
C GLU A 349 -19.15 17.14 7.80
N VAL A 350 -18.09 17.37 8.58
CA VAL A 350 -18.03 17.00 9.99
C VAL A 350 -18.89 17.96 10.79
N THR A 351 -20.05 17.49 11.25
CA THR A 351 -20.96 18.30 12.07
C THR A 351 -20.70 18.15 13.56
N GLU A 352 -20.15 17.00 13.98
CA GLU A 352 -19.81 16.73 15.37
C GLU A 352 -18.49 15.98 15.44
N TRP A 353 -17.66 16.35 16.41
CA TRP A 353 -16.41 15.69 16.74
C TRP A 353 -16.29 15.57 18.26
N ASP A 354 -15.86 14.41 18.75
CA ASP A 354 -15.69 14.11 20.16
C ASP A 354 -14.30 13.49 20.41
N PRO A 355 -13.60 13.91 21.49
CA PRO A 355 -12.27 13.41 21.83
C PRO A 355 -12.21 11.89 22.07
N GLU A 356 -13.32 11.20 22.35
CA GLU A 356 -13.37 9.74 22.46
C GLU A 356 -13.34 8.99 21.11
N GLY A 357 -13.08 9.69 20.00
CA GLY A 357 -12.94 9.08 18.69
C GLY A 357 -14.21 9.04 17.85
N LYS A 358 -15.23 9.86 18.17
CA LYS A 358 -16.49 9.89 17.41
C LYS A 358 -16.52 11.07 16.44
N VAL A 359 -16.95 10.79 15.21
CA VAL A 359 -17.13 11.80 14.14
C VAL A 359 -18.50 11.58 13.50
N THR A 360 -19.31 12.63 13.43
CA THR A 360 -20.59 12.62 12.69
C THR A 360 -20.39 13.35 11.36
N LEU A 361 -20.55 12.64 10.25
CA LEU A 361 -20.57 13.20 8.89
C LEU A 361 -21.99 13.40 8.39
N LYS A 362 -22.21 14.54 7.75
CA LYS A 362 -23.46 14.86 7.04
C LYS A 362 -23.20 14.99 5.55
N ARG A 363 -23.91 14.20 4.73
CA ARG A 363 -23.88 14.28 3.26
C ARG A 363 -25.26 14.63 2.71
N ALA A 364 -25.30 15.51 1.72
CA ALA A 364 -26.50 15.73 0.92
C ALA A 364 -26.64 14.63 -0.12
N MET A 365 -27.85 14.10 -0.28
CA MET A 365 -28.16 13.03 -1.20
C MET A 365 -28.85 13.62 -2.44
N SER A 366 -28.39 13.23 -3.63
CA SER A 366 -29.06 13.51 -4.89
C SER A 366 -30.26 12.57 -5.07
N GLY A 367 -31.40 13.08 -5.51
CA GLY A 367 -32.56 12.23 -5.80
C GLY A 367 -32.31 11.27 -6.97
N GLY A 368 -33.17 10.24 -7.07
CA GLY A 368 -33.11 9.22 -8.12
C GLY A 368 -32.64 7.87 -7.57
N GLY A 369 -33.46 6.84 -7.76
CA GLY A 369 -33.24 5.49 -7.22
C GLY A 369 -33.87 5.27 -5.84
N SER A 370 -33.50 4.15 -5.22
CA SER A 370 -33.86 3.75 -3.86
C SER A 370 -32.60 3.60 -3.00
N TYR A 371 -32.78 3.62 -1.68
CA TYR A 371 -31.83 3.01 -0.77
C TYR A 371 -32.09 1.51 -0.80
N ASP A 372 -31.31 0.76 -1.57
CA ASP A 372 -31.68 -0.60 -2.02
C ASP A 372 -31.97 -1.55 -0.86
N ALA A 373 -31.11 -1.60 0.17
CA ALA A 373 -31.34 -2.43 1.35
C ALA A 373 -32.54 -1.96 2.22
N LEU A 374 -33.02 -0.72 2.08
CA LEU A 374 -34.16 -0.18 2.84
C LEU A 374 -35.47 -0.18 2.03
N GLY A 375 -35.41 -0.35 0.71
CA GLY A 375 -36.57 -0.23 -0.19
C GLY A 375 -37.23 1.16 -0.22
N VAL A 376 -36.55 2.20 0.28
CA VAL A 376 -37.11 3.57 0.38
C VAL A 376 -36.60 4.45 -0.76
N ALA A 377 -37.49 5.25 -1.35
CA ALA A 377 -37.14 6.19 -2.42
C ALA A 377 -36.16 7.28 -1.95
N LYS A 378 -35.12 7.49 -2.75
CA LYS A 378 -34.12 8.54 -2.56
C LYS A 378 -34.62 9.84 -3.18
N GLU A 379 -34.82 10.85 -2.35
CA GLU A 379 -35.40 12.13 -2.75
C GLU A 379 -34.35 13.25 -2.71
N SER A 380 -34.52 14.24 -3.58
CA SER A 380 -33.66 15.42 -3.55
C SER A 380 -33.88 16.19 -2.25
N GLY A 381 -32.80 16.45 -1.51
CA GLY A 381 -32.86 17.08 -0.20
C GLY A 381 -32.77 16.09 0.97
N ASP A 382 -32.75 14.79 0.67
CA ASP A 382 -32.39 13.78 1.67
C ASP A 382 -30.96 14.01 2.17
N VAL A 383 -30.72 13.60 3.41
CA VAL A 383 -29.43 13.71 4.08
C VAL A 383 -29.04 12.36 4.66
N ALA A 384 -27.81 11.93 4.40
CA ALA A 384 -27.18 10.82 5.10
C ALA A 384 -26.39 11.36 6.30
N VAL A 385 -26.74 10.90 7.51
CA VAL A 385 -26.01 11.19 8.75
C VAL A 385 -25.27 9.93 9.16
N THR A 386 -23.95 9.94 9.00
CA THR A 386 -23.09 8.78 9.28
C THR A 386 -22.29 9.04 10.54
N LYS A 387 -22.25 8.08 11.47
CA LYS A 387 -21.51 8.22 12.73
C LYS A 387 -20.36 7.23 12.79
N PHE A 388 -19.14 7.72 12.70
CA PHE A 388 -17.96 6.88 12.82
C PHE A 388 -17.41 6.90 14.23
N ARG A 389 -16.76 5.80 14.61
CA ARG A 389 -15.93 5.71 15.81
C ARG A 389 -14.62 5.03 15.46
N GLU A 390 -13.49 5.67 15.76
CA GLU A 390 -12.16 5.10 15.55
C GLU A 390 -12.06 3.68 16.14
N GLY A 391 -11.55 2.75 15.36
CA GLY A 391 -11.33 1.35 15.72
C GLY A 391 -12.60 0.50 15.83
N ARG A 392 -13.76 1.02 15.43
CA ARG A 392 -15.00 0.25 15.44
C ARG A 392 -15.13 -0.57 14.15
N TRP A 393 -15.53 -1.83 14.30
CA TRP A 393 -15.83 -2.79 13.22
C TRP A 393 -17.17 -2.55 12.49
N TRP A 394 -17.81 -1.41 12.74
CA TRP A 394 -19.07 -1.05 12.11
C TRP A 394 -19.38 0.43 12.25
N TYR A 395 -20.22 0.98 11.37
CA TYR A 395 -20.74 2.34 11.50
C TYR A 395 -22.18 2.48 10.97
N PRO A 396 -23.06 3.23 11.66
CA PRO A 396 -24.40 3.48 11.19
C PRO A 396 -24.48 4.72 10.30
N THR A 397 -25.31 4.62 9.27
CA THR A 397 -25.81 5.70 8.42
C THR A 397 -27.31 5.79 8.56
N THR A 398 -27.81 6.90 9.11
CA THR A 398 -29.25 7.19 9.14
C THR A 398 -29.60 8.13 7.99
N TYR A 399 -30.51 7.69 7.14
CA TYR A 399 -31.05 8.51 6.06
C TYR A 399 -32.24 9.32 6.57
N LYS A 400 -32.26 10.62 6.28
CA LYS A 400 -33.32 11.54 6.69
C LYS A 400 -33.89 12.28 5.50
N ALA A 401 -35.21 12.43 5.48
CA ALA A 401 -35.92 13.29 4.55
C ALA A 401 -35.57 14.77 4.77
N ALA A 402 -35.93 15.62 3.79
CA ALA A 402 -35.72 17.07 3.88
C ALA A 402 -36.43 17.73 5.09
N ASP A 403 -37.51 17.12 5.58
CA ASP A 403 -38.23 17.55 6.79
C ASP A 403 -37.64 17.01 8.11
N GLY A 404 -36.59 16.19 8.02
CA GLY A 404 -35.90 15.57 9.16
C GLY A 404 -36.42 14.19 9.56
N THR A 405 -37.47 13.68 8.91
CA THR A 405 -38.03 12.34 9.19
C THR A 405 -37.02 11.26 8.84
N SER A 406 -36.80 10.30 9.75
CA SER A 406 -35.91 9.16 9.51
C SER A 406 -36.53 8.21 8.50
N LYS A 407 -35.80 7.91 7.42
CA LYS A 407 -36.18 6.95 6.38
C LYS A 407 -35.70 5.53 6.70
N GLY A 408 -34.67 5.39 7.53
CA GLY A 408 -34.12 4.11 7.97
C GLY A 408 -32.68 4.27 8.43
N THR A 409 -32.15 3.23 9.08
CA THR A 409 -30.73 3.16 9.44
C THR A 409 -30.11 1.94 8.80
N TYR A 410 -28.94 2.15 8.22
CA TYR A 410 -28.11 1.12 7.63
C TYR A 410 -26.81 1.07 8.43
N VAL A 411 -26.39 -0.11 8.88
CA VAL A 411 -25.16 -0.27 9.66
C VAL A 411 -24.22 -1.18 8.92
N ASN A 412 -23.11 -0.61 8.47
CA ASN A 412 -22.11 -1.33 7.72
C ASN A 412 -21.17 -2.07 8.65
N VAL A 413 -20.91 -3.36 8.37
CA VAL A 413 -19.87 -4.14 9.05
C VAL A 413 -18.61 -4.13 8.20
N CYS A 414 -17.50 -3.72 8.81
CA CYS A 414 -16.25 -3.46 8.11
C CYS A 414 -15.06 -3.76 9.01
N THR A 415 -13.85 -3.78 8.44
CA THR A 415 -12.63 -3.73 9.25
C THR A 415 -12.60 -2.44 10.11
N PRO A 416 -11.79 -2.38 11.18
CA PRO A 416 -11.86 -1.27 12.12
C PRO A 416 -11.67 0.09 11.44
N VAL A 417 -12.64 0.97 11.62
CA VAL A 417 -12.65 2.31 11.02
C VAL A 417 -11.45 3.15 11.47
N GLU A 418 -10.77 3.78 10.52
CA GLU A 418 -9.70 4.74 10.77
C GLU A 418 -10.08 6.13 10.24
N LEU A 419 -10.04 7.13 11.14
CA LEU A 419 -10.34 8.53 10.87
C LEU A 419 -9.06 9.30 10.52
N PHE A 420 -8.76 9.43 9.23
CA PHE A 420 -7.65 10.25 8.73
C PHE A 420 -8.10 11.71 8.49
N PRO A 421 -7.17 12.68 8.33
CA PRO A 421 -7.51 14.09 8.14
C PRO A 421 -8.58 14.34 7.07
N ASP A 422 -8.41 13.74 5.89
CA ASP A 422 -9.26 14.02 4.73
C ASP A 422 -10.20 12.86 4.38
N THR A 423 -10.08 11.72 5.07
CA THR A 423 -10.77 10.48 4.67
C THR A 423 -11.02 9.57 5.87
N VAL A 424 -12.21 8.97 5.90
CA VAL A 424 -12.49 7.79 6.73
C VAL A 424 -12.16 6.54 5.90
N ARG A 425 -11.36 5.62 6.44
CA ARG A 425 -10.94 4.38 5.75
C ARG A 425 -11.31 3.13 6.52
N TYR A 426 -11.67 2.10 5.78
CA TYR A 426 -11.94 0.73 6.20
C TYR A 426 -12.04 -0.15 4.95
N ILE A 427 -12.06 -1.47 5.14
CA ILE A 427 -12.45 -2.45 4.12
C ILE A 427 -13.82 -2.99 4.52
N ASP A 428 -14.76 -2.85 3.61
CA ASP A 428 -16.12 -3.37 3.72
C ASP A 428 -16.12 -4.90 3.74
N LEU A 429 -16.97 -5.51 4.56
CA LEU A 429 -17.06 -6.98 4.69
C LEU A 429 -18.40 -7.51 4.14
N TYR A 430 -19.03 -6.75 3.24
CA TYR A 430 -20.30 -7.02 2.55
C TYR A 430 -21.54 -7.15 3.44
N VAL A 431 -21.42 -7.63 4.67
CA VAL A 431 -22.53 -7.82 5.60
C VAL A 431 -22.98 -6.49 6.20
N ASP A 432 -24.29 -6.28 6.19
CA ASP A 432 -24.91 -5.10 6.76
C ASP A 432 -26.05 -5.45 7.72
N VAL A 433 -26.34 -4.53 8.64
CA VAL A 433 -27.52 -4.59 9.51
C VAL A 433 -28.42 -3.41 9.22
N ILE A 434 -29.63 -3.67 8.74
CA ILE A 434 -30.63 -2.64 8.46
C ILE A 434 -31.63 -2.52 9.59
N ARG A 435 -32.10 -1.30 9.85
CA ARG A 435 -33.27 -1.02 10.67
C ARG A 435 -34.26 -0.21 9.86
N GLN A 436 -35.38 -0.83 9.52
CA GLN A 436 -36.46 -0.25 8.74
C GLN A 436 -37.24 0.81 9.56
N GLY A 437 -38.04 1.62 8.87
CA GLY A 437 -38.85 2.68 9.48
C GLY A 437 -39.92 2.17 10.47
N ASP A 438 -40.34 0.91 10.34
CA ASP A 438 -41.27 0.23 11.25
C ASP A 438 -40.59 -0.37 12.50
N GLY A 439 -39.25 -0.33 12.54
CA GLY A 439 -38.43 -0.85 13.63
C GLY A 439 -37.89 -2.26 13.43
N THR A 440 -38.26 -2.95 12.34
CA THR A 440 -37.70 -4.27 11.98
C THR A 440 -36.20 -4.17 11.74
N VAL A 441 -35.44 -5.12 12.28
CA VAL A 441 -33.97 -5.18 12.16
C VAL A 441 -33.59 -6.52 11.53
N GLU A 442 -32.74 -6.49 10.51
CA GLU A 442 -32.34 -7.68 9.74
C GLU A 442 -30.86 -7.55 9.34
N ILE A 443 -30.17 -8.70 9.29
CA ILE A 443 -28.86 -8.83 8.66
C ILE A 443 -29.08 -9.13 7.17
N VAL A 444 -28.36 -8.45 6.29
CA VAL A 444 -28.45 -8.59 4.83
C VAL A 444 -27.07 -8.84 4.21
N ASP A 445 -27.08 -9.32 2.97
CA ASP A 445 -25.90 -9.51 2.10
C ASP A 445 -24.86 -10.50 2.67
N THR A 446 -25.33 -11.52 3.40
CA THR A 446 -24.47 -12.60 3.93
C THR A 446 -23.93 -13.52 2.84
N ASP A 447 -24.66 -13.68 1.74
CA ASP A 447 -24.24 -14.42 0.56
C ASP A 447 -23.04 -13.77 -0.13
N GLU A 448 -22.97 -12.44 -0.20
CA GLU A 448 -21.81 -11.73 -0.75
C GLU A 448 -20.52 -11.98 0.08
N LEU A 449 -20.65 -12.09 1.42
CA LEU A 449 -19.52 -12.45 2.29
C LEU A 449 -19.11 -13.93 2.10
N GLU A 450 -20.07 -14.84 1.97
CA GLU A 450 -19.80 -16.27 1.70
C GLU A 450 -19.06 -16.43 0.35
N ASP A 451 -19.53 -15.77 -0.70
CA ASP A 451 -18.88 -15.76 -2.02
C ASP A 451 -17.44 -15.21 -1.93
N ALA A 452 -17.23 -14.13 -1.17
CA ALA A 452 -15.90 -13.55 -0.97
C ALA A 452 -14.94 -14.47 -0.21
N VAL A 453 -15.45 -15.35 0.66
CA VAL A 453 -14.66 -16.40 1.33
C VAL A 453 -14.32 -17.52 0.34
N ASP A 454 -15.29 -17.97 -0.45
CA ASP A 454 -15.09 -18.99 -1.48
C ASP A 454 -14.07 -18.56 -2.55
N GLU A 455 -14.04 -17.27 -2.89
CA GLU A 455 -13.04 -16.66 -3.78
C GLU A 455 -11.68 -16.40 -3.11
N GLY A 456 -11.57 -16.58 -1.79
CA GLY A 456 -10.34 -16.36 -1.02
C GLY A 456 -9.99 -14.88 -0.79
N LEU A 457 -10.93 -13.97 -1.01
CA LEU A 457 -10.76 -12.52 -0.79
C LEU A 457 -10.91 -12.15 0.70
N VAL A 458 -11.69 -12.93 1.45
CA VAL A 458 -11.88 -12.79 2.90
C VAL A 458 -11.50 -14.12 3.57
N SER A 459 -10.73 -14.06 4.65
CA SER A 459 -10.39 -15.27 5.42
C SER A 459 -11.60 -15.79 6.21
N GLU A 460 -11.65 -17.08 6.49
CA GLU A 460 -12.68 -17.68 7.35
C GLU A 460 -12.76 -16.96 8.71
N GLU A 461 -11.61 -16.67 9.34
CA GLU A 461 -11.53 -15.95 10.61
C GLU A 461 -12.12 -14.53 10.53
N LEU A 462 -11.87 -13.80 9.44
CA LEU A 462 -12.41 -12.45 9.25
C LEU A 462 -13.92 -12.49 8.97
N SER A 463 -14.40 -13.52 8.27
CA SER A 463 -15.83 -13.74 8.03
C SER A 463 -16.58 -14.06 9.33
N GLU A 464 -16.05 -14.98 10.15
CA GLU A 464 -16.59 -15.28 11.48
C GLU A 464 -16.66 -14.00 12.34
N LYS A 465 -15.60 -13.20 12.31
CA LYS A 465 -15.55 -11.90 13.01
C LYS A 465 -16.63 -10.93 12.53
N ALA A 466 -16.84 -10.83 11.21
CA ALA A 466 -17.86 -9.96 10.63
C ALA A 466 -19.27 -10.38 11.08
N MET A 467 -19.56 -11.68 11.04
CA MET A 467 -20.86 -12.23 11.47
C MET A 467 -21.12 -12.00 12.96
N ASP A 468 -20.12 -12.25 13.82
CA ASP A 468 -20.22 -11.95 15.26
C ASP A 468 -20.58 -10.48 15.54
N VAL A 469 -19.99 -9.57 14.76
CA VAL A 469 -20.27 -8.12 14.84
C VAL A 469 -21.68 -7.81 14.35
N ALA A 470 -22.09 -8.35 13.20
CA ALA A 470 -23.41 -8.16 12.63
C ALA A 470 -24.51 -8.58 13.61
N GLU A 471 -24.41 -9.79 14.17
CA GLU A 471 -25.37 -10.29 15.16
C GLU A 471 -25.38 -9.45 16.44
N ALA A 472 -24.21 -8.99 16.91
CA ALA A 472 -24.14 -8.12 18.08
C ALA A 472 -24.85 -6.77 17.84
N VAL A 473 -24.73 -6.22 16.63
CA VAL A 473 -25.41 -4.99 16.20
C VAL A 473 -26.91 -5.22 16.09
N GLU A 474 -27.34 -6.29 15.43
CA GLU A 474 -28.76 -6.66 15.27
C GLU A 474 -29.44 -6.78 16.65
N ARG A 475 -28.82 -7.53 17.58
CA ARG A 475 -29.30 -7.67 18.97
C ARG A 475 -29.37 -6.34 19.73
N ALA A 476 -28.50 -5.39 19.41
CA ALA A 476 -28.47 -4.08 20.06
C ALA A 476 -29.55 -3.13 19.48
N LEU A 477 -29.87 -3.23 18.20
CA LEU A 477 -30.87 -2.40 17.52
C LEU A 477 -32.30 -2.91 17.68
N SER A 478 -32.47 -4.21 17.96
CA SER A 478 -33.77 -4.86 18.20
C SER A 478 -34.34 -4.60 19.60
N LYS A 479 -33.57 -3.98 20.48
CA LYS A 479 -33.98 -3.54 21.83
C LYS A 479 -34.46 -2.10 21.80
#